data_AF-A0A151I8G7-F1
#
_entry.id   AF-A0A151I8G7-F1
#
_cell.length_a   1.000
_cell.length_b   1.000
_cell.length_c   1.000
_cell.angle_alpha   90.00
_cell.angle_beta   90.00
_cell.angle_gamma   90.00
#
_symmetry.space_group_name_H-M   'P 1'
#
loop_
_entity.id
_entity.type
_entity.pdbx_description
1 polymer ?
#
loop_
_entity_poly.entity_id
_entity_poly.type
_entity_poly.pdbx_seq_one_letter_code
_entity_poly.pdbx_strand_id
1 'polypeptide(L)'
;MNTRAKKGDEGATAKLNEDELEALRQALAKQEERIRNQGAALDRERAEVDREREVFHRNREAENARLRNERDVISREREALNKEKEDEGARRNNDDAFSILRDEFPAGQRFSGSQEPPLPSSSVADSAQPPPISLREATDSVPWFDGYNVPVSQFVRACRRAREMVPPHYERPLTILLINKLRGRAYGAVEDESCATVTQLIDLLNGAFESSKTIHQRRGELSTCYIKLGEHMLDYISRVKELRSSILDAERRMRGTVSDRITAEIDELTAASFYDGLPSLYRIQMSPSCSVHPFEAFAAAKALAVREELERQRRGPRNNPRVAPALERPPDASPTIWCRYCKISGHEIQDCRKRQYNNARQGNPAGPSSRPDSPRVGPPPTRPVRSIQAIPEEEPESESSE
;
A
#
# COMPACT_ATOMS: atom_id res chain seq x y z
N MET A 1 77.11 21.61 -29.71
CA MET A 1 76.33 22.52 -28.84
C MET A 1 75.97 21.75 -27.57
N ASN A 2 76.38 22.28 -26.42
CA ASN A 2 76.21 21.70 -25.09
C ASN A 2 74.78 21.83 -24.57
N THR A 3 74.24 20.76 -23.96
CA THR A 3 73.45 20.78 -22.71
C THR A 3 73.41 19.34 -22.17
N ARG A 4 74.06 18.96 -21.07
CA ARG A 4 73.90 19.32 -19.65
C ARG A 4 73.20 18.18 -18.90
N ALA A 5 73.95 17.65 -17.93
CA ALA A 5 73.66 16.52 -17.07
C ALA A 5 72.39 16.66 -16.20
N LYS A 6 71.81 15.51 -15.85
CA LYS A 6 71.23 15.26 -14.53
C LYS A 6 71.34 13.77 -14.20
N LYS A 7 72.41 13.44 -13.49
CA LYS A 7 72.57 12.20 -12.71
C LYS A 7 72.11 12.55 -11.30
N GLY A 8 71.03 11.93 -10.85
CA GLY A 8 70.40 12.02 -9.54
C GLY A 8 69.25 11.01 -9.59
N ASP A 9 69.05 10.11 -8.64
CA ASP A 9 69.31 10.18 -7.21
C ASP A 9 69.38 8.71 -6.74
N GLU A 10 70.54 8.27 -6.26
CA GLU A 10 70.71 6.92 -5.70
C GLU A 10 70.11 6.91 -4.30
N GLY A 11 69.31 5.88 -4.02
CA GLY A 11 68.40 5.80 -2.88
C GLY A 11 69.04 6.09 -1.53
N ALA A 12 68.56 7.15 -0.90
CA ALA A 12 68.60 7.31 0.55
C ALA A 12 67.64 6.28 1.18
N THR A 13 68.14 5.07 1.41
CA THR A 13 67.54 4.15 2.37
C THR A 13 67.73 4.77 3.76
N ALA A 14 66.71 5.49 4.22
CA ALA A 14 66.61 5.94 5.59
C ALA A 14 66.62 4.69 6.48
N LYS A 15 67.78 4.39 7.06
CA LYS A 15 67.91 3.38 8.11
C LYS A 15 67.11 3.90 9.29
N LEU A 16 65.86 3.46 9.40
CA LEU A 16 65.04 3.67 10.60
C LEU A 16 65.88 3.19 11.79
N ASN A 17 65.97 4.02 12.83
CA ASN A 17 66.72 3.66 14.02
C ASN A 17 66.10 2.40 14.62
N GLU A 18 66.92 1.52 15.19
CA GLU A 18 66.48 0.24 15.76
C GLU A 18 65.35 0.42 16.78
N ASP A 19 65.39 1.53 17.53
CA ASP A 19 64.35 1.95 18.47
C ASP A 19 63.00 2.29 17.80
N GLU A 20 63.00 2.87 16.60
CA GLU A 20 61.77 3.18 15.85
C GLU A 20 61.14 1.90 15.29
N LEU A 21 61.97 0.93 14.90
CA LEU A 21 61.53 -0.38 14.44
C LEU A 21 60.90 -1.19 15.60
N GLU A 22 61.52 -1.13 16.79
CA GLU A 22 61.00 -1.74 18.02
C GLU A 22 59.64 -1.12 18.41
N ALA A 23 59.53 0.22 18.36
CA ALA A 23 58.29 0.93 18.65
C ALA A 23 57.15 0.56 17.69
N LEU A 24 57.44 0.42 16.38
CA LEU A 24 56.45 -0.01 15.39
C LEU A 24 56.00 -1.46 15.62
N ARG A 25 56.91 -2.37 15.99
CA ARG A 25 56.56 -3.76 16.34
C ARG A 25 55.63 -3.82 17.57
N GLN A 26 55.93 -3.03 18.60
CA GLN A 26 55.08 -2.94 19.78
C GLN A 26 53.70 -2.34 19.46
N ALA A 27 53.64 -1.32 18.60
CA ALA A 27 52.39 -0.72 18.17
C ALA A 27 51.52 -1.71 17.37
N LEU A 28 52.13 -2.50 16.47
CA LEU A 28 51.43 -3.55 15.72
C LEU A 28 50.93 -4.66 16.64
N ALA A 29 51.74 -5.15 17.58
CA ALA A 29 51.30 -6.15 18.55
C ALA A 29 50.09 -5.68 19.37
N LYS A 30 50.10 -4.41 19.80
CA LYS A 30 48.97 -3.80 20.53
C LYS A 30 47.73 -3.63 19.64
N GLN A 31 47.91 -3.33 18.36
CA GLN A 31 46.81 -3.23 17.41
C GLN A 31 46.19 -4.61 17.12
N GLU A 32 47.01 -5.64 16.94
CA GLU A 32 46.56 -7.03 16.76
C GLU A 32 45.78 -7.53 17.98
N GLU A 33 46.25 -7.24 19.19
CA GLU A 33 45.54 -7.59 20.42
C GLU A 33 44.18 -6.89 20.51
N ARG A 34 44.11 -5.60 20.13
CA ARG A 34 42.84 -4.86 20.09
C ARG A 34 41.86 -5.47 19.09
N ILE A 35 42.32 -5.84 17.89
CA ILE A 35 41.49 -6.48 16.87
C ILE A 35 41.01 -7.85 17.35
N ARG A 36 41.88 -8.64 17.99
CA ARG A 36 41.52 -9.93 18.57
C ARG A 36 40.44 -9.80 19.66
N ASN A 37 40.58 -8.82 20.54
CA ASN A 37 39.60 -8.55 21.59
C ASN A 37 38.26 -8.06 21.02
N GLN A 38 38.29 -7.24 19.96
CA GLN A 38 37.08 -6.83 19.24
C GLN A 38 36.40 -8.01 18.54
N GLY A 39 37.17 -8.89 17.88
CA GLY A 39 36.64 -10.12 17.28
C GLY A 39 35.95 -11.01 18.31
N ALA A 40 36.61 -11.26 19.44
CA ALA A 40 36.03 -12.05 20.53
C ALA A 40 34.80 -11.40 21.19
N ALA A 41 34.65 -10.08 21.12
CA ALA A 41 33.44 -9.40 21.57
C ALA A 41 32.27 -9.61 20.59
N LEU A 42 32.54 -9.44 19.29
CA LEU A 42 31.53 -9.65 18.24
C LEU A 42 31.07 -11.11 18.16
N ASP A 43 31.98 -12.08 18.35
CA ASP A 43 31.61 -13.50 18.38
C ASP A 43 30.69 -13.83 19.57
N ARG A 44 30.92 -13.18 20.72
CA ARG A 44 30.04 -13.32 21.90
C ARG A 44 28.66 -12.72 21.65
N GLU A 45 28.60 -11.55 21.02
CA GLU A 45 27.34 -10.89 20.65
C GLU A 45 26.57 -11.74 19.63
N ARG A 46 27.25 -12.30 18.63
CA ARG A 46 26.64 -13.20 17.63
C ARG A 46 26.05 -14.45 18.29
N ALA A 47 26.78 -15.07 19.21
CA ALA A 47 26.31 -16.23 19.96
C ALA A 47 25.14 -15.90 20.92
N GLU A 48 25.03 -14.65 21.38
CA GLU A 48 23.89 -14.18 22.16
C GLU A 48 22.65 -14.01 21.28
N VAL A 49 22.78 -13.35 20.13
CA VAL A 49 21.69 -13.20 19.14
C VAL A 49 21.17 -14.55 18.66
N ASP A 50 22.05 -15.51 18.41
CA ASP A 50 21.65 -16.86 18.00
C ASP A 50 20.87 -17.58 19.13
N ARG A 51 21.29 -17.43 20.39
CA ARG A 51 20.53 -17.94 21.54
C ARG A 51 19.16 -17.29 21.68
N GLU A 52 19.07 -15.97 21.48
CA GLU A 52 17.79 -15.26 21.51
C GLU A 52 16.85 -15.72 20.39
N ARG A 53 17.39 -15.94 19.18
CA ARG A 53 16.63 -16.49 18.05
C ARG A 53 16.08 -17.88 18.37
N GLU A 54 16.89 -18.76 18.96
CA GLU A 54 16.44 -20.08 19.37
C GLU A 54 15.30 -20.01 20.40
N VAL A 55 15.43 -19.16 21.41
CA VAL A 55 14.39 -18.96 22.44
C VAL A 55 13.10 -18.43 21.79
N PHE A 56 13.21 -17.46 20.88
CA PHE A 56 12.08 -16.93 20.13
C PHE A 56 11.37 -18.03 19.30
N HIS A 57 12.14 -18.86 18.60
CA HIS A 57 11.60 -19.98 17.83
C HIS A 57 10.89 -21.01 18.71
N ARG A 58 11.48 -21.41 19.84
CA ARG A 58 10.85 -22.33 20.80
C ARG A 58 9.56 -21.76 21.37
N ASN A 59 9.54 -20.48 21.73
CA ASN A 59 8.33 -19.82 22.23
C ASN A 59 7.22 -19.77 21.18
N ARG A 60 7.57 -19.45 19.93
CA ARG A 60 6.63 -19.43 18.80
C ARG A 60 6.06 -20.83 18.52
N GLU A 61 6.88 -21.86 18.59
CA GLU A 61 6.45 -23.25 18.44
C GLU A 61 5.52 -23.69 19.57
N ALA A 62 5.84 -23.33 20.81
CA ALA A 62 4.98 -23.61 21.97
C ALA A 62 3.62 -22.89 21.87
N GLU A 63 3.61 -21.64 21.42
CA GLU A 63 2.37 -20.88 21.20
C GLU A 63 1.54 -21.47 20.06
N ASN A 64 2.16 -21.82 18.94
CA ASN A 64 1.47 -22.51 17.85
C ASN A 64 0.88 -23.86 18.29
N ALA A 65 1.58 -24.61 19.15
CA ALA A 65 1.06 -25.86 19.71
C ALA A 65 -0.16 -25.60 20.62
N ARG A 66 -0.15 -24.52 21.43
CA ARG A 66 -1.31 -24.12 22.24
C ARG A 66 -2.52 -23.79 21.37
N LEU A 67 -2.34 -23.00 20.31
CA LEU A 67 -3.41 -22.61 19.40
C LEU A 67 -3.99 -23.82 18.64
N ARG A 68 -3.16 -24.80 18.26
CA ARG A 68 -3.63 -26.06 17.67
C ARG A 68 -4.53 -26.83 18.65
N ASN A 69 -4.08 -26.98 19.90
CA ASN A 69 -4.88 -27.66 20.93
C ASN A 69 -6.20 -26.93 21.19
N GLU A 70 -6.20 -25.60 21.23
CA GLU A 70 -7.42 -24.79 21.42
C GLU A 70 -8.39 -24.98 20.25
N ARG A 71 -7.90 -24.98 19.01
CA ARG A 71 -8.71 -25.25 17.82
C ARG A 71 -9.33 -26.64 17.85
N ASP A 72 -8.59 -27.65 18.31
CA ASP A 72 -9.08 -29.02 18.42
C ASP A 72 -10.18 -29.14 19.50
N VAL A 73 -10.06 -28.41 20.61
CA VAL A 73 -11.11 -28.33 21.65
C VAL A 73 -12.37 -27.68 21.07
N ILE A 74 -12.24 -26.53 20.41
CA ILE A 74 -13.37 -25.83 19.79
C ILE A 74 -14.06 -26.71 18.73
N SER A 75 -13.28 -27.47 17.94
CA SER A 75 -13.84 -28.40 16.95
C SER A 75 -14.69 -29.48 17.61
N ARG A 76 -14.19 -30.09 18.70
CA ARG A 76 -14.93 -31.12 19.44
C ARG A 76 -16.20 -30.56 20.10
N GLU A 77 -16.14 -29.36 20.67
CA GLU A 77 -17.32 -28.69 21.23
C GLU A 77 -18.38 -28.40 20.14
N ARG A 78 -17.95 -27.95 18.96
CA ARG A 78 -18.85 -27.71 17.83
C ARG A 78 -19.51 -28.99 17.33
N GLU A 79 -18.75 -30.08 17.24
CA GLU A 79 -19.29 -31.40 16.87
C GLU A 79 -20.30 -31.90 17.91
N ALA A 80 -20.03 -31.73 19.20
CA ALA A 80 -20.96 -32.10 20.27
C ALA A 80 -22.27 -31.30 20.20
N LEU A 81 -22.18 -29.98 19.98
CA LEU A 81 -23.37 -29.11 19.83
C LEU A 81 -24.18 -29.45 18.57
N ASN A 82 -23.52 -29.79 17.46
CA ASN A 82 -24.23 -30.22 16.25
C ASN A 82 -24.96 -31.54 16.50
N LYS A 83 -24.32 -32.50 17.17
CA LYS A 83 -24.97 -33.77 17.52
C LYS A 83 -26.17 -33.58 18.44
N GLU A 84 -26.08 -32.69 19.43
CA GLU A 84 -27.22 -32.36 20.30
C GLU A 84 -28.39 -31.76 19.52
N LYS A 85 -28.11 -30.89 18.54
CA LYS A 85 -29.16 -30.34 17.65
C LYS A 85 -29.80 -31.39 16.74
N GLU A 86 -29.02 -32.34 16.24
CA GLU A 86 -29.54 -33.46 15.45
C GLU A 86 -30.46 -34.36 16.31
N ASP A 87 -30.04 -34.68 17.53
CA ASP A 87 -30.84 -35.46 18.49
C ASP A 87 -32.14 -34.72 18.90
N GLU A 88 -32.09 -33.39 19.09
CA GLU A 88 -33.26 -32.57 19.39
C GLU A 88 -34.23 -32.47 18.20
N GLY A 89 -33.70 -32.32 16.97
CA GLY A 89 -34.49 -32.35 15.74
C GLY A 89 -35.20 -33.69 15.52
N ALA A 90 -34.52 -34.80 15.83
CA ALA A 90 -35.11 -36.14 15.76
C ALA A 90 -36.23 -36.37 16.79
N ARG A 91 -36.16 -35.72 17.96
CA ARG A 91 -37.26 -35.74 18.95
C ARG A 91 -38.48 -34.96 18.46
N ARG A 92 -38.30 -33.75 17.93
CA ARG A 92 -39.40 -32.92 17.39
C ARG A 92 -40.12 -33.60 16.22
N ASN A 93 -39.38 -34.23 15.31
CA ASN A 93 -39.98 -34.97 14.19
C ASN A 93 -40.80 -36.21 14.63
N ASN A 94 -40.48 -36.82 15.78
CA ASN A 94 -41.28 -37.92 16.33
C ASN A 94 -42.55 -37.43 17.03
N ASP A 95 -42.52 -36.26 17.67
CA ASP A 95 -43.70 -35.65 18.32
C ASP A 95 -44.74 -35.18 17.28
N ASP A 96 -44.30 -34.66 16.13
CA ASP A 96 -45.18 -34.29 15.00
C ASP A 96 -45.81 -35.51 14.31
N ALA A 97 -45.10 -36.65 14.24
CA ALA A 97 -45.64 -37.90 13.71
C ALA A 97 -46.74 -38.52 14.59
N PHE A 98 -46.73 -38.26 15.90
CA PHE A 98 -47.76 -38.73 16.84
C PHE A 98 -49.06 -37.90 16.79
N SER A 99 -49.01 -36.66 16.28
CA SER A 99 -50.19 -35.79 16.15
C SER A 99 -51.00 -36.04 14.87
N ILE A 100 -50.40 -36.64 13.83
CA ILE A 100 -51.06 -36.91 12.54
C ILE A 100 -51.88 -38.23 12.53
N LEU A 101 -51.71 -39.09 13.53
CA LEU A 101 -52.38 -40.40 13.62
C LEU A 101 -53.69 -40.40 14.45
N ARG A 102 -54.25 -39.24 14.80
CA ARG A 102 -55.42 -39.14 15.70
C ARG A 102 -56.71 -38.58 15.12
N ASP A 103 -56.85 -38.48 13.79
CA ASP A 103 -58.14 -38.12 13.18
C ASP A 103 -58.43 -38.91 11.90
N GLU A 104 -59.01 -40.11 12.06
CA GLU A 104 -59.87 -40.75 11.04
C GLU A 104 -61.14 -41.35 11.67
N PHE A 105 -62.22 -40.53 11.67
CA PHE A 105 -63.64 -40.78 11.26
C PHE A 105 -64.47 -41.97 11.85
N PRO A 106 -65.84 -42.07 11.72
CA PRO A 106 -66.75 -41.43 10.74
C PRO A 106 -68.16 -40.99 11.20
N ALA A 107 -68.87 -40.20 10.37
CA ALA A 107 -70.21 -40.50 9.79
C ALA A 107 -70.99 -39.26 9.29
N GLY A 108 -71.56 -39.34 8.08
CA GLY A 108 -72.93 -38.85 7.84
C GLY A 108 -73.19 -37.76 6.79
N GLN A 109 -73.49 -38.19 5.56
CA GLN A 109 -74.57 -37.71 4.66
C GLN A 109 -74.58 -36.31 4.00
N ARG A 110 -74.56 -36.37 2.65
CA ARG A 110 -75.41 -35.71 1.62
C ARG A 110 -75.54 -34.17 1.63
N PHE A 111 -75.23 -33.49 0.53
CA PHE A 111 -76.11 -33.19 -0.63
C PHE A 111 -75.36 -32.31 -1.66
N SER A 112 -75.95 -32.21 -2.85
CA SER A 112 -75.45 -31.76 -4.16
C SER A 112 -74.93 -30.32 -4.34
N GLY A 113 -73.97 -30.18 -5.26
CA GLY A 113 -74.06 -29.31 -6.45
C GLY A 113 -73.64 -27.84 -6.32
N SER A 114 -72.55 -27.45 -6.99
CA SER A 114 -72.50 -26.42 -8.05
C SER A 114 -71.08 -26.21 -8.58
N GLN A 115 -70.98 -25.93 -9.88
CA GLN A 115 -69.76 -25.70 -10.65
C GLN A 115 -69.05 -24.39 -10.28
N GLU A 116 -67.73 -24.41 -10.20
CA GLU A 116 -66.85 -23.24 -10.41
C GLU A 116 -65.55 -23.65 -11.15
N PRO A 117 -64.95 -22.74 -11.95
CA PRO A 117 -64.01 -23.07 -13.02
C PRO A 117 -62.54 -23.19 -12.54
N PRO A 118 -61.62 -23.75 -13.35
CA PRO A 118 -60.29 -24.13 -12.90
C PRO A 118 -59.31 -22.95 -12.89
N LEU A 119 -58.63 -22.75 -11.76
CA LEU A 119 -57.41 -21.96 -11.67
C LEU A 119 -56.19 -22.82 -12.03
N PRO A 120 -55.20 -22.30 -12.78
CA PRO A 120 -54.03 -23.05 -13.19
C PRO A 120 -52.97 -23.13 -12.07
N SER A 121 -52.39 -24.32 -11.96
CA SER A 121 -51.18 -24.61 -11.18
C SER A 121 -49.92 -24.00 -11.81
N SER A 122 -48.87 -23.91 -10.97
CA SER A 122 -47.48 -23.53 -11.25
C SER A 122 -47.22 -22.01 -11.22
N SER A 123 -46.16 -21.48 -10.60
CA SER A 123 -44.81 -22.02 -10.53
C SER A 123 -43.93 -21.16 -9.58
N VAL A 124 -43.00 -21.83 -8.89
CA VAL A 124 -41.65 -21.42 -8.46
C VAL A 124 -41.41 -20.03 -7.82
N ALA A 125 -40.99 -20.12 -6.55
CA ALA A 125 -39.79 -19.50 -5.98
C ALA A 125 -39.35 -18.14 -6.53
N ASP A 126 -39.68 -17.13 -5.73
CA ASP A 126 -39.08 -15.80 -5.68
C ASP A 126 -37.54 -15.90 -5.63
N SER A 127 -36.93 -15.91 -6.81
CA SER A 127 -35.49 -15.71 -6.99
C SER A 127 -35.28 -14.21 -7.06
N ALA A 128 -34.80 -13.63 -5.96
CA ALA A 128 -34.30 -12.26 -5.90
C ALA A 128 -33.11 -12.10 -6.88
N GLN A 129 -33.40 -11.91 -8.17
CA GLN A 129 -32.46 -11.36 -9.14
C GLN A 129 -32.33 -9.87 -8.82
N PRO A 130 -31.11 -9.33 -8.62
CA PRO A 130 -30.93 -7.90 -8.54
C PRO A 130 -31.48 -7.26 -9.84
N PRO A 131 -32.08 -6.06 -9.76
CA PRO A 131 -32.69 -5.43 -10.92
C PRO A 131 -31.66 -5.35 -12.06
N PRO A 132 -32.05 -5.67 -13.32
CA PRO A 132 -31.13 -5.60 -14.44
C PRO A 132 -30.69 -4.14 -14.61
N ILE A 133 -29.44 -3.87 -14.23
CA ILE A 133 -28.81 -2.57 -14.43
C ILE A 133 -28.84 -2.28 -15.93
N SER A 134 -29.36 -1.11 -16.29
CA SER A 134 -29.52 -0.75 -17.70
C SER A 134 -28.15 -0.53 -18.36
N LEU A 135 -28.03 -0.89 -19.64
CA LEU A 135 -26.84 -0.62 -20.46
C LEU A 135 -26.40 0.86 -20.39
N ARG A 136 -27.38 1.75 -20.22
CA ARG A 136 -27.18 3.19 -20.05
C ARG A 136 -26.45 3.51 -18.75
N GLU A 137 -26.89 2.95 -17.63
CA GLU A 137 -26.26 3.16 -16.32
C GLU A 137 -24.81 2.65 -16.28
N ALA A 138 -24.56 1.48 -16.89
CA ALA A 138 -23.21 0.95 -17.06
C ALA A 138 -22.32 1.90 -17.89
N THR A 139 -22.85 2.46 -18.99
CA THR A 139 -22.13 3.37 -19.88
C THR A 139 -21.90 4.75 -19.24
N ASP A 140 -22.85 5.25 -18.45
CA ASP A 140 -22.75 6.55 -17.77
C ASP A 140 -21.74 6.53 -16.61
N SER A 141 -21.45 5.34 -16.07
CA SER A 141 -20.38 5.14 -15.07
C SER A 141 -18.96 5.30 -15.64
N VAL A 142 -18.80 5.27 -16.96
CA VAL A 142 -17.50 5.35 -17.64
C VAL A 142 -17.20 6.78 -18.07
N PRO A 143 -16.08 7.37 -17.61
CA PRO A 143 -15.67 8.71 -18.04
C PRO A 143 -15.25 8.70 -19.51
N TRP A 144 -15.32 9.85 -20.15
CA TRP A 144 -14.74 10.04 -21.48
C TRP A 144 -13.21 9.87 -21.42
N PHE A 145 -12.58 9.42 -22.50
CA PHE A 145 -11.13 9.24 -22.56
C PHE A 145 -10.56 9.78 -23.87
N ASP A 146 -9.56 10.66 -23.78
CA ASP A 146 -8.91 11.28 -24.96
C ASP A 146 -7.44 10.86 -25.16
N GLY A 147 -6.90 10.07 -24.22
CA GLY A 147 -5.49 9.67 -24.16
C GLY A 147 -4.68 10.36 -23.06
N TYR A 148 -5.17 11.46 -22.47
CA TYR A 148 -4.44 12.30 -21.51
C TYR A 148 -5.28 12.73 -20.30
N ASN A 149 -6.59 12.83 -20.45
CA ASN A 149 -7.49 13.41 -19.44
C ASN A 149 -7.60 12.56 -18.17
N VAL A 150 -7.49 11.24 -18.29
CA VAL A 150 -7.39 10.29 -17.17
C VAL A 150 -6.34 9.23 -17.51
N PRO A 151 -5.66 8.62 -16.51
CA PRO A 151 -4.78 7.49 -16.77
C PRO A 151 -5.52 6.33 -17.44
N VAL A 152 -4.89 5.67 -18.43
CA VAL A 152 -5.49 4.54 -19.14
C VAL A 152 -5.97 3.44 -18.18
N SER A 153 -5.23 3.19 -17.08
CA SER A 153 -5.59 2.23 -16.04
C SER A 153 -6.93 2.54 -15.36
N GLN A 154 -7.25 3.83 -15.17
CA GLN A 154 -8.51 4.26 -14.58
C GLN A 154 -9.68 4.05 -15.55
N PHE A 155 -9.50 4.38 -16.82
CA PHE A 155 -10.50 4.15 -17.85
C PHE A 155 -10.76 2.64 -18.05
N VAL A 156 -9.71 1.83 -18.19
CA VAL A 156 -9.78 0.37 -18.30
C VAL A 156 -10.55 -0.24 -17.13
N ARG A 157 -10.32 0.22 -15.90
CA ARG A 157 -11.07 -0.22 -14.71
C ARG A 157 -12.54 0.14 -14.79
N ALA A 158 -12.89 1.33 -15.29
CA ALA A 158 -14.28 1.72 -15.49
C ALA A 158 -14.97 0.82 -16.55
N CYS A 159 -14.29 0.52 -17.67
CA CYS A 159 -14.80 -0.39 -18.69
C CYS A 159 -15.05 -1.80 -18.16
N ARG A 160 -14.12 -2.35 -17.36
CA ARG A 160 -14.30 -3.68 -16.74
C ARG A 160 -15.50 -3.72 -15.78
N ARG A 161 -15.69 -2.68 -14.97
CA ARG A 161 -16.86 -2.56 -14.10
C ARG A 161 -18.16 -2.44 -14.89
N ALA A 162 -18.17 -1.64 -15.94
CA ALA A 162 -19.34 -1.52 -16.83
C ALA A 162 -19.70 -2.87 -17.47
N ARG A 163 -18.70 -3.67 -17.88
CA ARG A 163 -18.92 -5.06 -18.31
C ARG A 163 -19.58 -5.86 -17.20
N GLU A 164 -19.02 -5.87 -15.99
CA GLU A 164 -19.54 -6.62 -14.83
C GLU A 164 -21.01 -6.32 -14.51
N MET A 165 -21.45 -5.09 -14.75
CA MET A 165 -22.82 -4.64 -14.51
C MET A 165 -23.84 -5.16 -15.54
N VAL A 166 -23.40 -5.58 -16.74
CA VAL A 166 -24.30 -6.04 -17.80
C VAL A 166 -24.17 -7.56 -18.06
N PRO A 167 -25.27 -8.22 -18.47
CA PRO A 167 -25.23 -9.59 -18.93
C PRO A 167 -24.27 -9.82 -20.12
N PRO A 168 -23.68 -11.03 -20.27
CA PRO A 168 -22.68 -11.30 -21.32
C PRO A 168 -23.15 -11.02 -22.76
N HIS A 169 -24.44 -11.22 -23.05
CA HIS A 169 -24.99 -10.98 -24.39
C HIS A 169 -25.04 -9.49 -24.78
N TYR A 170 -24.91 -8.57 -23.82
CA TYR A 170 -24.81 -7.13 -24.07
C TYR A 170 -23.38 -6.63 -24.27
N GLU A 171 -22.37 -7.51 -24.26
CA GLU A 171 -20.97 -7.10 -24.37
C GLU A 171 -20.68 -6.33 -25.67
N ARG A 172 -21.21 -6.79 -26.81
CA ARG A 172 -20.99 -6.13 -28.10
C ARG A 172 -21.67 -4.74 -28.16
N PRO A 173 -22.96 -4.58 -27.81
CA PRO A 173 -23.57 -3.26 -27.65
C PRO A 173 -22.82 -2.34 -26.68
N LEU A 174 -22.38 -2.87 -25.54
CA LEU A 174 -21.59 -2.11 -24.57
C LEU A 174 -20.28 -1.63 -25.18
N THR A 175 -19.56 -2.51 -25.89
CA THR A 175 -18.28 -2.17 -26.52
C THR A 175 -18.44 -0.99 -27.49
N ILE A 176 -19.48 -1.01 -28.32
CA ILE A 176 -19.79 0.10 -29.24
C ILE A 176 -20.05 1.40 -28.46
N LEU A 177 -20.82 1.35 -27.37
CA LEU A 177 -21.08 2.52 -26.54
C LEU A 177 -19.82 3.05 -25.84
N LEU A 178 -18.90 2.16 -25.45
CA LEU A 178 -17.62 2.55 -24.85
C LEU A 178 -16.67 3.19 -25.89
N ILE A 179 -16.68 2.72 -27.15
CA ILE A 179 -15.95 3.37 -28.25
C ILE A 179 -16.44 4.82 -28.43
N ASN A 180 -17.75 5.05 -28.32
CA ASN A 180 -18.32 6.40 -28.38
C ASN A 180 -17.90 7.33 -27.22
N LYS A 181 -17.31 6.78 -26.15
CA LYS A 181 -16.72 7.57 -25.05
C LYS A 181 -15.27 7.99 -25.32
N LEU A 182 -14.65 7.46 -26.37
CA LEU A 182 -13.30 7.82 -26.79
C LEU A 182 -13.34 9.14 -27.58
N ARG A 183 -12.27 9.93 -27.46
CA ARG A 183 -12.07 11.18 -28.20
C ARG A 183 -10.61 11.30 -28.65
N GLY A 184 -10.35 12.21 -29.60
CA GLY A 184 -8.99 12.60 -29.98
C GLY A 184 -8.10 11.40 -30.33
N ARG A 185 -6.89 11.35 -29.74
CA ARG A 185 -5.93 10.27 -30.00
C ARG A 185 -6.46 8.90 -29.59
N ALA A 186 -7.25 8.82 -28.52
CA ALA A 186 -7.81 7.54 -28.07
C ALA A 186 -8.80 6.95 -29.07
N TYR A 187 -9.60 7.80 -29.73
CA TYR A 187 -10.49 7.36 -30.80
C TYR A 187 -9.70 6.93 -32.05
N GLY A 188 -8.72 7.74 -32.47
CA GLY A 188 -7.88 7.41 -33.64
C GLY A 188 -7.07 6.12 -33.48
N ALA A 189 -6.78 5.69 -32.25
CA ALA A 189 -6.12 4.40 -31.99
C ALA A 189 -7.04 3.17 -32.17
N VAL A 190 -8.35 3.38 -32.28
CA VAL A 190 -9.38 2.31 -32.32
C VAL A 190 -10.21 2.36 -33.61
N GLU A 191 -10.27 3.49 -34.30
CA GLU A 191 -11.13 3.72 -35.47
C GLU A 191 -10.93 2.68 -36.59
N ASP A 192 -9.68 2.29 -36.87
CA ASP A 192 -9.34 1.36 -37.94
C ASP A 192 -9.47 -0.13 -37.54
N GLU A 193 -9.79 -0.41 -36.27
CA GLU A 193 -9.80 -1.77 -35.72
C GLU A 193 -11.20 -2.22 -35.27
N SER A 194 -11.60 -3.42 -35.70
CA SER A 194 -12.90 -3.99 -35.31
C SER A 194 -12.87 -4.58 -33.89
N CYS A 195 -13.34 -3.81 -32.90
CA CYS A 195 -13.49 -4.30 -31.52
C CYS A 195 -14.88 -4.92 -31.29
N ALA A 196 -14.94 -6.24 -31.07
CA ALA A 196 -16.18 -6.95 -30.75
C ALA A 196 -16.41 -7.15 -29.24
N THR A 197 -15.35 -7.04 -28.44
CA THR A 197 -15.38 -7.28 -26.99
C THR A 197 -14.73 -6.13 -26.23
N VAL A 198 -15.12 -5.96 -24.96
CA VAL A 198 -14.53 -4.93 -24.08
C VAL A 198 -13.04 -5.23 -23.86
N THR A 199 -12.67 -6.51 -23.85
CA THR A 199 -11.29 -6.95 -23.69
C THR A 199 -10.42 -6.53 -24.88
N GLN A 200 -10.90 -6.69 -26.12
CA GLN A 200 -10.18 -6.22 -27.32
C GLN A 200 -9.98 -4.71 -27.30
N LEU A 201 -11.02 -3.94 -26.94
CA LEU A 201 -10.93 -2.49 -26.79
C LEU A 201 -9.84 -2.08 -25.78
N ILE A 202 -9.80 -2.75 -24.62
CA ILE A 202 -8.79 -2.52 -23.59
C ILE A 202 -7.38 -2.83 -24.11
N ASP A 203 -7.21 -3.87 -24.94
CA ASP A 203 -5.90 -4.24 -25.49
C ASP A 203 -5.34 -3.19 -26.43
N LEU A 204 -6.17 -2.60 -27.30
CA LEU A 204 -5.74 -1.53 -28.20
C LEU A 204 -5.33 -0.29 -27.42
N LEU A 205 -6.13 0.10 -26.45
CA LEU A 205 -5.83 1.28 -25.63
C LEU A 205 -4.57 1.06 -24.78
N ASN A 206 -4.36 -0.14 -24.24
CA ASN A 206 -3.11 -0.44 -23.53
C ASN A 206 -1.91 -0.51 -24.48
N GLY A 207 -2.08 -0.99 -25.71
CA GLY A 207 -1.03 -0.97 -26.73
C GLY A 207 -0.61 0.44 -27.15
N ALA A 208 -1.57 1.36 -27.26
CA ALA A 208 -1.34 2.73 -27.70
C ALA A 208 -0.88 3.67 -26.58
N PHE A 209 -1.37 3.49 -25.35
CA PHE A 209 -1.17 4.46 -24.25
C PHE A 209 -0.42 3.91 -23.03
N GLU A 210 -0.29 2.59 -22.87
CA GLU A 210 0.46 2.02 -21.74
C GLU A 210 1.96 1.88 -22.09
N SER A 211 2.83 2.06 -21.10
CA SER A 211 4.26 1.78 -21.27
C SER A 211 4.48 0.32 -21.69
N SER A 212 5.40 0.08 -22.63
CA SER A 212 5.75 -1.24 -23.21
C SER A 212 6.49 -2.18 -22.24
N LYS A 213 5.99 -2.32 -21.01
CA LYS A 213 6.54 -3.21 -20.00
C LYS A 213 6.31 -4.67 -20.37
N THR A 214 7.39 -5.44 -20.36
CA THR A 214 7.35 -6.89 -20.55
C THR A 214 6.71 -7.59 -19.35
N ILE A 215 6.25 -8.83 -19.54
CA ILE A 215 5.71 -9.64 -18.43
C ILE A 215 6.74 -9.79 -17.31
N HIS A 216 8.00 -10.06 -17.66
CA HIS A 216 9.08 -10.21 -16.69
C HIS A 216 9.30 -8.93 -15.89
N GLN A 217 9.22 -7.76 -16.54
CA GLN A 217 9.30 -6.49 -15.84
C GLN A 217 8.14 -6.29 -14.86
N ARG A 218 6.90 -6.60 -15.27
CA ARG A 218 5.73 -6.50 -14.38
C ARG A 218 5.81 -7.48 -13.21
N ARG A 219 6.30 -8.71 -13.43
CA ARG A 219 6.58 -9.69 -12.36
C ARG A 219 7.65 -9.19 -11.39
N GLY A 220 8.74 -8.60 -11.90
CA GLY A 220 9.79 -7.99 -11.06
C GLY A 220 9.30 -6.80 -10.25
N GLU A 221 8.47 -5.93 -10.85
CA GLU A 221 7.81 -4.83 -10.15
C GLU A 221 6.89 -5.33 -9.04
N LEU A 222 6.16 -6.44 -9.27
CA LEU A 222 5.33 -7.08 -8.26
C LEU A 222 6.18 -7.62 -7.10
N SER A 223 7.26 -8.36 -7.38
CA SER A 223 8.14 -8.95 -6.36
C SER A 223 8.85 -7.91 -5.48
N THR A 224 9.06 -6.70 -5.99
CA THR A 224 9.72 -5.61 -5.26
C THR A 224 8.73 -4.56 -4.75
N CYS A 225 7.43 -4.86 -4.78
CA CYS A 225 6.38 -3.92 -4.42
C CYS A 225 6.19 -3.82 -2.89
N TYR A 226 6.82 -2.83 -2.27
CA TYR A 226 6.60 -2.47 -0.87
C TYR A 226 5.67 -1.26 -0.70
N ILE A 227 5.04 -1.14 0.47
CA ILE A 227 4.29 0.06 0.86
C ILE A 227 5.25 1.25 1.01
N LYS A 228 4.97 2.36 0.33
CA LYS A 228 5.82 3.55 0.37
C LYS A 228 5.57 4.35 1.67
N LEU A 229 6.57 5.13 2.08
CA LEU A 229 6.43 6.00 3.24
C LEU A 229 5.29 7.01 3.01
N GLY A 230 4.28 6.99 3.90
CA GLY A 230 3.10 7.85 3.79
C GLY A 230 2.05 7.39 2.77
N GLU A 231 2.22 6.23 2.13
CA GLU A 231 1.19 5.63 1.28
C GLU A 231 0.09 4.99 2.14
N HIS A 232 -1.16 5.23 1.78
CA HIS A 232 -2.29 4.62 2.47
C HIS A 232 -2.40 3.12 2.09
N MET A 233 -2.84 2.28 3.03
CA MET A 233 -2.95 0.83 2.82
C MET A 233 -3.79 0.48 1.59
N LEU A 234 -4.88 1.22 1.34
CA LEU A 234 -5.75 0.98 0.19
C LEU A 234 -5.08 1.33 -1.15
N ASP A 235 -4.19 2.32 -1.16
CA ASP A 235 -3.46 2.70 -2.37
C ASP A 235 -2.42 1.63 -2.69
N TYR A 236 -1.72 1.14 -1.67
CA TYR A 236 -0.79 0.01 -1.80
C TYR A 236 -1.50 -1.25 -2.33
N ILE A 237 -2.63 -1.64 -1.74
CA ILE A 237 -3.44 -2.77 -2.22
C ILE A 237 -3.89 -2.55 -3.66
N SER A 238 -4.31 -1.33 -4.02
CA SER A 238 -4.75 -1.01 -5.38
C SER A 238 -3.61 -1.18 -6.38
N ARG A 239 -2.40 -0.71 -6.04
CA ARG A 239 -1.19 -0.85 -6.86
C ARG A 239 -0.81 -2.32 -7.07
N VAL A 240 -0.88 -3.15 -6.04
CA VAL A 240 -0.62 -4.59 -6.16
C VAL A 240 -1.67 -5.28 -7.03
N LYS A 241 -2.96 -4.92 -6.89
CA LYS A 241 -4.03 -5.43 -7.76
C LYS A 241 -3.87 -5.02 -9.22
N GLU A 242 -3.41 -3.79 -9.47
CA GLU A 242 -3.09 -3.31 -10.81
C GLU A 242 -1.96 -4.13 -11.44
N LEU A 243 -0.87 -4.35 -10.70
CA LEU A 243 0.25 -5.18 -11.16
C LEU A 243 -0.20 -6.61 -11.48
N ARG A 244 -0.95 -7.25 -10.58
CA ARG A 244 -1.53 -8.59 -10.81
C ARG A 244 -2.38 -8.63 -12.08
N SER A 245 -3.34 -7.71 -12.20
CA SER A 245 -4.27 -7.67 -13.34
C SER A 245 -3.51 -7.46 -14.65
N SER A 246 -2.50 -6.60 -14.60
CA SER A 246 -1.66 -6.29 -15.75
C SER A 246 -0.77 -7.45 -16.20
N ILE A 247 -0.26 -8.27 -15.26
CA ILE A 247 0.45 -9.51 -15.56
C ILE A 247 -0.50 -10.50 -16.25
N LEU A 248 -1.72 -10.67 -15.72
CA LEU A 248 -2.73 -11.56 -16.32
C LEU A 248 -3.10 -11.11 -17.74
N ASP A 249 -3.30 -9.80 -17.95
CA ASP A 249 -3.59 -9.25 -19.26
C ASP A 249 -2.44 -9.45 -20.25
N ALA A 250 -1.20 -9.35 -19.79
CA ALA A 250 -0.05 -9.59 -20.63
C ALA A 250 0.13 -11.09 -20.97
N GLU A 251 -0.09 -12.00 -20.02
CA GLU A 251 -0.08 -13.46 -20.28
C GLU A 251 -1.17 -13.84 -21.27
N ARG A 252 -2.37 -13.27 -21.11
CA ARG A 252 -3.48 -13.45 -22.05
C ARG A 252 -3.09 -13.02 -23.46
N ARG A 253 -2.47 -11.84 -23.63
CA ARG A 253 -2.05 -11.35 -24.94
C ARG A 253 -0.99 -12.23 -25.60
N MET A 254 -0.08 -12.83 -24.83
CA MET A 254 0.95 -13.72 -25.39
C MET A 254 0.43 -15.13 -25.72
N ARG A 255 -0.51 -15.67 -24.93
CA ARG A 255 -0.95 -17.08 -25.03
C ARG A 255 -2.37 -17.26 -25.54
N GLY A 256 -3.12 -16.18 -25.76
CA GLY A 256 -4.53 -16.17 -26.14
C GLY A 256 -5.48 -16.39 -24.96
N THR A 257 -5.24 -17.43 -24.15
CA THR A 257 -6.05 -17.76 -22.96
C THR A 257 -5.19 -17.92 -21.71
N VAL A 258 -5.69 -17.49 -20.56
CA VAL A 258 -5.03 -17.69 -19.27
C VAL A 258 -5.55 -18.98 -18.64
N SER A 259 -4.67 -19.96 -18.43
CA SER A 259 -5.00 -21.21 -17.73
C SER A 259 -5.14 -20.96 -16.23
N ASP A 260 -6.03 -21.70 -15.57
CA ASP A 260 -6.21 -21.67 -14.10
C ASP A 260 -4.89 -21.89 -13.35
N ARG A 261 -3.98 -22.71 -13.90
CA ARG A 261 -2.65 -22.93 -13.34
C ARG A 261 -1.82 -21.64 -13.34
N ILE A 262 -1.82 -20.90 -14.45
CA ILE A 262 -1.08 -19.63 -14.57
C ILE A 262 -1.68 -18.60 -13.61
N THR A 263 -3.01 -18.56 -13.51
CA THR A 263 -3.69 -17.69 -12.54
C THR A 263 -3.29 -18.01 -11.12
N ALA A 264 -3.23 -19.29 -10.74
CA ALA A 264 -2.80 -19.72 -9.41
C ALA A 264 -1.33 -19.35 -9.12
N GLU A 265 -0.43 -19.56 -10.08
CA GLU A 265 0.99 -19.16 -9.96
C GLU A 265 1.15 -17.63 -9.78
N ILE A 266 0.35 -16.83 -10.50
CA ILE A 266 0.33 -15.37 -10.34
C ILE A 266 -0.28 -14.96 -9.00
N ASP A 267 -1.30 -15.67 -8.54
CA ASP A 267 -1.95 -15.41 -7.25
C ASP A 267 -1.02 -15.68 -6.08
N GLU A 268 -0.30 -16.80 -6.12
CA GLU A 268 0.72 -17.14 -5.13
C GLU A 268 1.84 -16.10 -5.10
N LEU A 269 2.36 -15.72 -6.28
CA LEU A 269 3.36 -14.64 -6.38
C LEU A 269 2.82 -13.32 -5.82
N THR A 270 1.56 -12.99 -6.10
CA THR A 270 0.91 -11.76 -5.62
C THR A 270 0.76 -11.78 -4.10
N ALA A 271 0.31 -12.90 -3.53
CA ALA A 271 0.13 -13.04 -2.10
C ALA A 271 1.47 -12.96 -1.34
N ALA A 272 2.49 -13.66 -1.81
CA ALA A 272 3.84 -13.61 -1.25
C ALA A 272 4.43 -12.19 -1.33
N SER A 273 4.40 -11.57 -2.51
CA SER A 273 4.97 -10.23 -2.72
C SER A 273 4.22 -9.16 -1.91
N PHE A 274 2.89 -9.27 -1.80
CA PHE A 274 2.09 -8.39 -0.96
C PHE A 274 2.46 -8.54 0.52
N TYR A 275 2.55 -9.77 1.02
CA TYR A 275 2.89 -10.03 2.41
C TYR A 275 4.29 -9.48 2.74
N ASP A 276 5.29 -9.74 1.89
CA ASP A 276 6.66 -9.28 2.10
C ASP A 276 6.81 -7.77 2.01
N GLY A 277 5.98 -7.11 1.20
CA GLY A 277 5.96 -5.66 1.06
C GLY A 277 5.27 -4.91 2.21
N LEU A 278 4.66 -5.61 3.17
CA LEU A 278 4.00 -5.01 4.33
C LEU A 278 4.97 -4.70 5.49
N PRO A 279 4.68 -3.66 6.30
CA PRO A 279 5.44 -3.37 7.50
C PRO A 279 5.38 -4.55 8.49
N SER A 280 6.43 -4.71 9.30
CA SER A 280 6.54 -5.81 10.27
C SER A 280 5.33 -5.92 11.21
N LEU A 281 4.77 -4.78 11.64
CA LEU A 281 3.60 -4.72 12.50
C LEU A 281 2.38 -5.42 11.88
N TYR A 282 2.18 -5.28 10.57
CA TYR A 282 1.09 -5.95 9.86
C TYR A 282 1.37 -7.44 9.71
N ARG A 283 2.60 -7.81 9.33
CA ARG A 283 3.00 -9.21 9.15
C ARG A 283 2.83 -10.06 10.40
N ILE A 284 3.18 -9.52 11.58
CA ILE A 284 3.04 -10.23 12.87
C ILE A 284 1.56 -10.51 13.20
N GLN A 285 0.66 -9.61 12.80
CA GLN A 285 -0.76 -9.72 13.11
C GLN A 285 -1.56 -10.53 12.06
N MET A 286 -0.97 -10.81 10.91
CA MET A 286 -1.58 -11.60 9.85
C MET A 286 -1.31 -13.09 10.06
N SER A 287 -2.31 -13.92 9.77
CA SER A 287 -2.15 -15.37 9.79
C SER A 287 -1.22 -15.84 8.66
N PRO A 288 -0.39 -16.88 8.88
CA PRO A 288 0.48 -17.44 7.84
C PRO A 288 -0.29 -17.95 6.61
N SER A 289 -1.57 -18.31 6.75
CA SER A 289 -2.42 -18.73 5.64
C SER A 289 -2.68 -17.63 4.61
N CYS A 290 -2.53 -16.35 4.99
CA CYS A 290 -2.71 -15.22 4.08
C CYS A 290 -1.59 -15.09 3.04
N SER A 291 -0.52 -15.91 3.10
CA SER A 291 0.55 -15.89 2.10
C SER A 291 0.21 -16.65 0.81
N VAL A 292 -0.91 -17.38 0.78
CA VAL A 292 -1.29 -18.24 -0.36
C VAL A 292 -2.36 -17.57 -1.23
N HIS A 293 -3.34 -16.89 -0.61
CA HIS A 293 -4.47 -16.29 -1.31
C HIS A 293 -4.43 -14.76 -1.24
N PRO A 294 -4.24 -14.06 -2.38
CA PRO A 294 -4.03 -12.61 -2.38
C PRO A 294 -5.26 -11.85 -1.87
N PHE A 295 -6.48 -12.32 -2.16
CA PHE A 295 -7.71 -11.67 -1.73
C PHE A 295 -7.92 -11.74 -0.21
N GLU A 296 -7.57 -12.87 0.41
CA GLU A 296 -7.59 -13.02 1.86
C GLU A 296 -6.54 -12.11 2.51
N ALA A 297 -5.34 -12.05 1.94
CA ALA A 297 -4.28 -11.15 2.38
C ALA A 297 -4.73 -9.68 2.37
N PHE A 298 -5.35 -9.25 1.26
CA PHE A 298 -5.88 -7.89 1.13
C PHE A 298 -6.99 -7.62 2.15
N ALA A 299 -7.87 -8.58 2.40
CA ALA A 299 -8.95 -8.46 3.37
C ALA A 299 -8.40 -8.33 4.80
N ALA A 300 -7.45 -9.18 5.18
CA ALA A 300 -6.79 -9.13 6.48
C ALA A 300 -6.03 -7.80 6.68
N ALA A 301 -5.23 -7.37 5.70
CA ALA A 301 -4.51 -6.10 5.78
C ALA A 301 -5.46 -4.89 5.93
N LYS A 302 -6.59 -4.88 5.21
CA LYS A 302 -7.64 -3.85 5.41
C LYS A 302 -8.21 -3.87 6.82
N ALA A 303 -8.53 -5.05 7.35
CA ALA A 303 -9.07 -5.18 8.70
C ALA A 303 -8.08 -4.66 9.77
N LEU A 304 -6.79 -4.95 9.59
CA LEU A 304 -5.74 -4.43 10.46
C LEU A 304 -5.57 -2.91 10.34
N ALA A 305 -5.60 -2.36 9.13
CA ALA A 305 -5.50 -0.92 8.92
C ALA A 305 -6.67 -0.15 9.56
N VAL A 306 -7.89 -0.70 9.45
CA VAL A 306 -9.08 -0.13 10.11
C VAL A 306 -8.94 -0.20 11.64
N ARG A 307 -8.44 -1.32 12.17
CA ARG A 307 -8.18 -1.47 13.61
C ARG A 307 -7.16 -0.45 14.10
N GLU A 308 -6.04 -0.30 13.38
CA GLU A 308 -4.99 0.67 13.72
C GLU A 308 -5.51 2.10 13.71
N GLU A 309 -6.30 2.47 12.69
CA GLU A 309 -6.92 3.80 12.61
C GLU A 309 -7.91 4.02 13.77
N LEU A 310 -8.72 3.02 14.12
CA LEU A 310 -9.62 3.10 15.27
C LEU A 310 -8.84 3.23 16.60
N GLU A 311 -7.73 2.51 16.76
CA GLU A 311 -6.85 2.64 17.93
C GLU A 311 -6.20 4.02 17.99
N ARG A 312 -5.79 4.58 16.85
CA ARG A 312 -5.26 5.94 16.74
C ARG A 312 -6.29 6.97 17.18
N GLN A 313 -7.55 6.80 16.78
CA GLN A 313 -8.67 7.65 17.19
C GLN A 313 -8.97 7.52 18.69
N ARG A 314 -8.96 6.30 19.24
CA ARG A 314 -9.13 6.05 20.69
C ARG A 314 -8.02 6.66 21.53
N ARG A 315 -6.78 6.67 21.02
CA ARG A 315 -5.63 7.28 21.70
C ARG A 315 -5.68 8.81 21.71
N GLY A 316 -6.58 9.42 20.92
CA GLY A 316 -6.84 10.86 20.85
C GLY A 316 -5.65 11.68 20.33
N PRO A 317 -5.85 12.94 19.90
CA PRO A 317 -4.75 13.88 19.81
C PRO A 317 -4.20 14.06 21.23
N ARG A 318 -2.96 13.66 21.46
CA ARG A 318 -2.23 13.90 22.71
C ARG A 318 -1.92 15.40 22.86
N ASN A 319 -2.95 16.23 22.96
CA ASN A 319 -2.88 17.60 23.47
C ASN A 319 -3.16 17.56 24.97
N ASN A 320 -2.25 16.96 25.74
CA ASN A 320 -1.97 17.44 27.08
C ASN A 320 -0.56 17.01 27.53
N PRO A 321 0.38 17.95 27.70
CA PRO A 321 1.62 17.70 28.42
C PRO A 321 1.28 17.71 29.92
N ARG A 322 0.65 16.65 30.41
CA ARG A 322 0.54 16.40 31.86
C ARG A 322 1.20 15.07 32.17
N VAL A 323 2.48 15.20 32.49
CA VAL A 323 3.22 14.48 33.54
C VAL A 323 2.60 13.12 33.88
N ALA A 324 3.13 12.06 33.27
CA ALA A 324 3.10 10.74 33.88
C ALA A 324 4.23 10.68 34.93
N PRO A 325 4.02 10.06 36.11
CA PRO A 325 5.05 9.98 37.14
C PRO A 325 6.14 9.03 36.63
N ALA A 326 7.31 9.59 36.35
CA ALA A 326 8.51 8.83 36.03
C ALA A 326 8.98 8.12 37.30
N LEU A 327 9.00 6.78 37.26
CA LEU A 327 9.94 6.02 38.06
C LEU A 327 11.36 6.45 37.65
N GLU A 328 12.12 6.77 38.67
CA GLU A 328 13.38 7.49 38.62
C GLU A 328 14.42 6.83 37.69
N ARG A 329 14.96 7.64 36.79
CA ARG A 329 16.28 7.42 36.19
C ARG A 329 17.07 8.74 36.30
N PRO A 330 18.38 8.68 36.61
CA PRO A 330 19.16 9.85 37.03
C PRO A 330 19.35 10.84 35.87
N PRO A 331 19.38 12.16 36.15
CA PRO A 331 19.46 13.20 35.13
C PRO A 331 20.93 13.49 34.81
N ASP A 332 21.40 13.05 33.65
CA ASP A 332 22.65 13.57 33.06
C ASP A 332 22.47 13.99 31.60
N ALA A 333 21.37 14.69 31.34
CA ALA A 333 21.17 15.44 30.11
C ALA A 333 20.56 16.79 30.48
N SER A 334 21.41 17.74 30.83
CA SER A 334 20.98 19.13 30.89
C SER A 334 20.47 19.53 29.50
N PRO A 335 19.25 20.08 29.36
CA PRO A 335 18.77 20.55 28.08
C PRO A 335 19.75 21.63 27.60
N THR A 336 20.27 21.48 26.39
CA THR A 336 21.18 22.45 25.78
C THR A 336 20.45 23.77 25.59
N ILE A 337 20.46 24.61 26.62
CA ILE A 337 19.79 25.91 26.63
C ILE A 337 20.39 26.74 25.50
N TRP A 338 19.58 27.15 24.52
CA TRP A 338 20.01 27.88 23.33
C TRP A 338 19.47 29.31 23.35
N CYS A 339 20.35 30.29 23.16
CA CYS A 339 19.94 31.69 23.13
C CYS A 339 19.43 32.09 21.74
N ARG A 340 18.15 32.47 21.65
CA ARG A 340 17.53 32.95 20.40
C ARG A 340 18.13 34.26 19.85
N TYR A 341 18.82 35.06 20.68
CA TYR A 341 19.38 36.35 20.27
C TYR A 341 20.77 36.22 19.65
N CYS A 342 21.70 35.54 20.33
CA CYS A 342 23.08 35.40 19.86
C CYS A 342 23.37 34.05 19.18
N LYS A 343 22.43 33.10 19.22
CA LYS A 343 22.56 31.75 18.64
C LYS A 343 23.69 30.90 19.24
N ILE A 344 24.02 31.15 20.51
CA ILE A 344 25.03 30.40 21.27
C ILE A 344 24.32 29.57 22.36
N SER A 345 24.76 28.34 22.58
CA SER A 345 24.28 27.46 23.65
C SER A 345 24.86 27.82 25.03
N GLY A 346 24.21 27.38 26.10
CA GLY A 346 24.64 27.59 27.50
C GLY A 346 23.93 28.73 28.24
N HIS A 347 22.98 29.44 27.63
CA HIS A 347 22.18 30.49 28.30
C HIS A 347 20.87 30.79 27.55
N GLU A 348 19.87 31.30 28.27
CA GLU A 348 18.62 31.78 27.67
C GLU A 348 18.73 33.21 27.13
N ILE A 349 17.72 33.65 26.38
CA ILE A 349 17.65 35.02 25.86
C ILE A 349 17.65 36.10 26.98
N GLN A 350 17.20 35.77 28.20
CA GLN A 350 17.19 36.69 29.33
C GLN A 350 18.60 36.96 29.86
N ASP A 351 19.45 35.93 29.87
CA ASP A 351 20.83 35.98 30.36
C ASP A 351 21.84 36.34 29.26
N CYS A 352 21.34 36.73 28.07
CA CYS A 352 22.20 37.05 26.95
C CYS A 352 22.96 38.36 27.19
N ARG A 353 24.26 38.23 27.51
CA ARG A 353 25.19 39.35 27.67
C ARG A 353 25.19 40.31 26.47
N LYS A 354 25.05 39.77 25.25
CA LYS A 354 25.01 40.56 24.01
C LYS A 354 23.72 41.40 23.89
N ARG A 355 22.60 40.90 24.41
CA ARG A 355 21.32 41.63 24.47
C ARG A 355 21.34 42.68 25.56
N GLN A 356 21.85 42.35 26.76
CA GLN A 356 22.01 43.28 27.86
C GLN A 356 22.90 44.47 27.48
N TYR A 357 24.01 44.23 26.78
CA TYR A 357 24.89 45.28 26.26
C TYR A 357 24.18 46.20 25.25
N ASN A 358 23.34 45.65 24.36
CA ASN A 358 22.61 46.44 23.36
C ASN A 358 21.48 47.26 23.99
N ASN A 359 20.75 46.69 24.96
CA ASN A 359 19.74 47.41 25.73
C ASN A 359 20.36 48.53 26.58
N ALA A 360 21.53 48.29 27.19
CA ALA A 360 22.26 49.32 27.93
C ALA A 360 22.72 50.48 27.03
N ARG A 361 22.95 50.23 25.74
CA ARG A 361 23.28 51.28 24.75
C ARG A 361 22.07 52.05 24.22
N GLN A 362 20.89 51.43 24.17
CA GLN A 362 19.65 52.11 23.80
C GLN A 362 19.01 52.89 24.96
N GLY A 363 19.49 52.68 26.20
CA GLY A 363 18.95 53.28 27.41
C GLY A 363 19.49 54.65 27.83
N ASN A 364 20.06 55.47 26.92
CA ASN A 364 20.45 56.83 27.28
C ASN A 364 19.47 57.87 26.71
N PRO A 365 18.75 58.65 27.55
CA PRO A 365 17.78 59.65 27.11
C PRO A 365 18.47 60.99 26.89
N ALA A 366 18.71 61.38 25.63
CA ALA A 366 19.05 62.76 25.29
C ALA A 366 18.68 63.10 23.83
N GLY A 367 17.52 63.77 23.67
CA GLY A 367 17.19 64.63 22.52
C GLY A 367 16.32 64.03 21.41
N PRO A 368 15.53 64.86 20.71
CA PRO A 368 14.28 65.42 21.25
C PRO A 368 13.02 64.97 20.50
N SER A 369 11.89 65.14 21.21
CA SER A 369 10.48 65.13 20.81
C SER A 369 10.10 65.04 19.33
N SER A 370 9.26 64.03 19.09
CA SER A 370 7.90 64.14 18.54
C SER A 370 7.71 64.77 17.16
N ARG A 371 7.32 63.92 16.20
CA ARG A 371 6.22 64.23 15.29
C ARG A 371 5.20 63.08 15.27
N PRO A 372 3.89 63.39 15.34
CA PRO A 372 2.84 62.39 15.47
C PRO A 372 2.49 61.75 14.12
N ASP A 373 1.88 60.58 14.23
CA ASP A 373 1.28 59.79 13.16
C ASP A 373 0.52 60.60 12.10
N SER A 374 0.67 60.18 10.85
CA SER A 374 -0.33 60.38 9.80
C SER A 374 -0.65 59.03 9.15
N PRO A 375 -1.93 58.68 8.99
CA PRO A 375 -2.34 57.37 8.48
C PRO A 375 -2.19 57.32 6.96
N ARG A 376 -1.25 56.51 6.45
CA ARG A 376 -1.14 56.29 5.01
C ARG A 376 -2.07 55.16 4.58
N VAL A 377 -3.28 55.56 4.21
CA VAL A 377 -4.17 54.81 3.32
C VAL A 377 -3.45 54.67 1.96
N GLY A 378 -3.25 53.43 1.51
CA GLY A 378 -2.76 53.13 0.17
C GLY A 378 -2.51 51.63 -0.02
N PRO A 379 -2.99 51.00 -1.11
CA PRO A 379 -2.77 49.57 -1.36
C PRO A 379 -1.29 49.29 -1.70
N PRO A 380 -0.79 48.07 -1.41
CA PRO A 380 0.60 47.70 -1.67
C PRO A 380 0.88 47.64 -3.17
N PRO A 381 2.09 48.02 -3.63
CA PRO A 381 2.42 48.01 -5.05
C PRO A 381 2.54 46.56 -5.56
N THR A 382 1.79 46.28 -6.63
CA THR A 382 1.84 45.03 -7.40
C THR A 382 3.14 44.96 -8.20
N ARG A 383 3.76 43.77 -8.16
CA ARG A 383 4.99 43.43 -8.90
C ARG A 383 4.62 43.05 -10.34
N PRO A 384 5.26 43.59 -11.39
CA PRO A 384 4.88 43.29 -12.76
C PRO A 384 5.31 41.88 -13.18
N VAL A 385 4.36 41.14 -13.75
CA VAL A 385 4.53 39.81 -14.35
C VAL A 385 5.22 39.98 -15.71
N ARG A 386 6.33 39.26 -15.93
CA ARG A 386 7.00 39.18 -17.24
C ARG A 386 6.24 38.22 -18.16
N SER A 387 5.81 38.72 -19.31
CA SER A 387 5.28 37.92 -20.42
C SER A 387 6.43 37.17 -21.11
N ILE A 388 6.27 35.86 -21.26
CA ILE A 388 7.16 35.00 -22.05
C ILE A 388 6.69 35.07 -23.51
N GLN A 389 7.58 35.49 -24.41
CA GLN A 389 7.34 35.45 -25.86
C GLN A 389 7.61 34.02 -26.37
N ALA A 390 6.68 33.48 -27.15
CA ALA A 390 6.81 32.22 -27.86
C ALA A 390 7.75 32.38 -29.07
N ILE A 391 8.62 31.40 -29.26
CA ILE A 391 9.50 31.25 -30.43
C ILE A 391 8.69 30.50 -31.50
N PRO A 392 8.59 30.98 -32.76
CA PRO A 392 7.95 30.25 -33.85
C PRO A 392 8.81 29.05 -34.31
N GLU A 393 8.15 27.92 -34.56
CA GLU A 393 8.71 26.72 -35.17
C GLU A 393 9.02 26.96 -36.66
N GLU A 394 10.23 26.57 -37.10
CA GLU A 394 10.57 26.45 -38.52
C GLU A 394 10.17 25.06 -39.03
N GLU A 395 9.41 25.03 -40.13
CA GLU A 395 9.02 23.83 -40.86
C GLU A 395 10.20 23.23 -41.66
N PRO A 396 10.23 21.90 -41.88
CA PRO A 396 11.28 21.25 -42.63
C PRO A 396 11.10 21.37 -44.15
N GLU A 397 12.16 21.80 -44.82
CA GLU A 397 12.27 21.79 -46.28
C GLU A 397 12.24 20.36 -46.83
N SER A 398 11.38 20.19 -47.83
CA SER A 398 11.29 19.06 -48.74
C SER A 398 12.47 19.05 -49.71
N GLU A 399 13.25 17.98 -49.76
CA GLU A 399 14.10 17.66 -50.90
C GLU A 399 13.67 16.36 -51.57
N SER A 400 13.30 16.53 -52.84
CA SER A 400 13.02 15.55 -53.88
C SER A 400 14.25 15.34 -54.77
N SER A 401 14.38 14.15 -55.35
CA SER A 401 15.33 13.71 -56.40
C SER A 401 16.70 13.26 -55.85
N GLU A 402 17.30 12.15 -56.27
CA GLU A 402 17.29 11.43 -57.55
C GLU A 402 17.10 9.90 -57.42
#